data_AF-A0A7V8VX44-F1
#
_entry.id   AF-A0A7V8VX44-F1
#
_cell.length_a   1.000
_cell.length_b   1.000
_cell.length_c   1.000
_cell.angle_alpha   90.00
_cell.angle_beta   90.00
_cell.angle_gamma   90.00
#
_symmetry.space_group_name_H-M   'P 1'
#
loop_
_entity.id
_entity.type
_entity.pdbx_description
1 polymer ?
#
loop_
_entity_poly.entity_id
_entity_poly.type
_entity_poly.pdbx_seq_one_letter_code
_entity_poly.pdbx_strand_id
1 'polypeptide(L)'
;MAEIASDALRTPAIEERASTRRGSSIFSSYLFRRLLRAFLTIYLVSTFIFFLVRLLPGNPVEVYINQQMTQYGYSYDEASNQARSLYSIDVDQPVVLQYLDYLRNLSQGDLGMSLSSPGTSVAEIIQSRIWWTIFSVGTALLLS
;
A
#
# COMPACT_ATOMS: atom_id res chain seq x y z
N MET A 1 -63.22 42.07 36.54
CA MET A 1 -63.01 40.64 36.18
C MET A 1 -63.19 40.46 34.67
N ALA A 2 -62.18 40.83 33.88
CA ALA A 2 -62.02 40.42 32.46
C ALA A 2 -60.65 40.86 31.88
N GLU A 3 -59.82 41.56 32.66
CA GLU A 3 -58.40 41.89 32.39
C GLU A 3 -57.47 40.69 32.62
N ILE A 4 -57.89 39.50 32.17
CA ILE A 4 -57.10 38.25 32.31
C ILE A 4 -56.97 37.51 30.96
N ALA A 5 -57.71 37.92 29.93
CA ALA A 5 -57.74 37.21 28.65
C ALA A 5 -56.84 37.82 27.54
N SER A 6 -56.09 38.89 27.81
CA SER A 6 -55.26 39.58 26.79
C SER A 6 -53.76 39.27 26.89
N ASP A 7 -53.30 38.57 27.93
CA ASP A 7 -51.87 38.34 28.19
C ASP A 7 -51.38 36.95 27.73
N ALA A 8 -52.30 36.09 27.28
CA ALA A 8 -52.01 34.71 26.88
C ALA A 8 -51.54 34.56 25.41
N LEU A 9 -51.42 35.65 24.63
CA LEU A 9 -50.91 35.63 23.26
C LEU A 9 -49.49 36.19 23.12
N ARG A 10 -48.77 36.39 24.23
CA ARG A 10 -47.32 36.60 24.21
C ARG A 10 -46.60 35.26 24.20
N THR A 11 -46.79 34.51 23.12
CA THR A 11 -45.95 33.34 22.85
C THR A 11 -44.52 33.85 22.68
N PRO A 12 -43.56 33.43 23.52
CA PRO A 12 -42.18 33.88 23.37
C PRO A 12 -41.70 33.45 21.99
N ALA A 13 -41.11 34.40 21.25
CA ALA A 13 -40.37 34.12 20.04
C ALA A 13 -39.46 32.92 20.31
N ILE A 14 -39.80 31.77 19.75
CA ILE A 14 -38.92 30.62 19.74
C ILE A 14 -37.77 31.05 18.85
N GLU A 15 -36.73 31.61 19.45
CA GLU A 15 -35.38 31.59 18.91
C GLU A 15 -35.07 30.12 18.65
N GLU A 16 -35.44 29.64 17.47
CA GLU A 16 -34.93 28.42 16.93
C GLU A 16 -33.46 28.67 16.62
N ARG A 17 -32.66 28.56 17.68
CA ARG A 17 -31.22 28.68 17.66
C ARG A 17 -30.71 27.81 16.54
N ALA A 18 -30.13 28.47 15.54
CA ALA A 18 -29.29 27.86 14.51
C ALA A 18 -28.18 27.05 15.20
N SER A 19 -28.47 25.79 15.48
CA SER A 19 -27.53 24.85 16.07
C SER A 19 -26.63 24.33 14.96
N THR A 20 -25.56 25.09 14.76
CA THR A 20 -24.20 24.57 14.63
C THR A 20 -24.01 23.49 13.56
N ARG A 21 -23.66 23.93 12.34
CA ARG A 21 -22.87 23.13 11.39
C ARG A 21 -21.58 22.66 12.09
N ARG A 22 -21.59 21.44 12.65
CA ARG A 22 -20.38 20.78 13.19
C ARG A 22 -20.29 19.33 12.72
N GLY A 23 -20.43 19.12 11.42
CA GLY A 23 -20.33 17.81 10.78
C GLY A 23 -19.21 17.75 9.75
N SER A 24 -17.94 17.89 10.16
CA SER A 24 -16.80 17.63 9.25
C SER A 24 -15.54 17.12 9.95
N SER A 25 -15.39 17.32 11.26
CA SER A 25 -14.19 16.89 12.01
C SER A 25 -14.12 15.37 12.25
N ILE A 26 -15.28 14.70 12.41
CA ILE A 26 -15.31 13.27 12.75
C ILE A 26 -14.86 12.42 11.56
N PHE A 27 -15.35 12.74 10.34
CA PHE A 27 -14.96 12.06 9.10
C PHE A 27 -13.46 12.19 8.81
N SER A 28 -12.89 13.38 9.03
CA SER A 28 -11.43 13.60 8.90
C SER A 28 -10.66 12.76 9.92
N SER A 29 -11.09 12.72 11.18
CA SER A 29 -10.41 11.92 12.21
C SER A 29 -10.51 10.41 11.99
N TYR A 30 -11.67 9.90 11.55
CA TYR A 30 -11.88 8.49 11.25
C TYR A 30 -11.13 8.06 9.99
N LEU A 31 -11.25 8.82 8.90
CA LEU A 31 -10.56 8.52 7.64
C LEU A 31 -9.04 8.60 7.83
N PHE A 32 -8.53 9.62 8.55
CA PHE A 32 -7.12 9.73 8.88
C PHE A 32 -6.63 8.54 9.71
N ARG A 33 -7.34 8.15 10.77
CA ARG A 33 -6.98 6.96 11.58
C ARG A 33 -6.99 5.69 10.74
N ARG A 34 -7.92 5.56 9.79
CA ARG A 34 -8.02 4.40 8.90
C ARG A 34 -6.85 4.35 7.91
N LEU A 35 -6.53 5.47 7.26
CA LEU A 35 -5.38 5.58 6.36
C LEU A 35 -4.06 5.36 7.09
N LEU A 36 -3.89 5.92 8.29
CA LEU A 36 -2.69 5.73 9.11
C LEU A 36 -2.51 4.27 9.51
N ARG A 37 -3.59 3.58 9.92
CA ARG A 37 -3.55 2.13 10.21
C ARG A 37 -3.19 1.33 8.96
N ALA A 38 -3.82 1.60 7.83
CA ALA A 38 -3.52 0.91 6.58
C ALA A 38 -2.05 1.12 6.16
N PHE A 39 -1.56 2.36 6.23
CA PHE A 39 -0.17 2.70 5.94
C PHE A 39 0.80 1.98 6.87
N LEU A 40 0.56 2.00 8.19
CA LEU A 40 1.40 1.29 9.16
C LEU A 40 1.41 -0.22 8.90
N THR A 41 0.26 -0.81 8.58
CA THR A 41 0.19 -2.24 8.23
C THR A 41 1.02 -2.53 6.97
N ILE A 42 0.83 -1.76 5.90
CA ILE A 42 1.59 -1.94 4.65
C ILE A 42 3.08 -1.78 4.90
N TYR A 43 3.48 -0.75 5.64
CA TYR A 43 4.88 -0.47 5.98
C TYR A 43 5.51 -1.60 6.79
N LEU A 44 4.84 -2.08 7.84
CA LEU A 44 5.36 -3.17 8.67
C LEU A 44 5.45 -4.48 7.89
N VAL A 45 4.42 -4.81 7.11
CA VAL A 45 4.40 -6.02 6.29
C VAL A 45 5.45 -5.96 5.19
N SER A 46 5.59 -4.84 4.48
CA SER A 46 6.61 -4.69 3.43
C SER A 46 8.02 -4.78 3.99
N THR A 47 8.26 -4.15 5.15
CA THR A 47 9.54 -4.23 5.86
C THR A 47 9.83 -5.66 6.29
N PHE A 48 8.84 -6.33 6.88
CA PHE A 48 9.00 -7.72 7.30
C PHE A 48 9.29 -8.65 6.12
N ILE A 49 8.55 -8.53 5.02
CA ILE A 49 8.76 -9.32 3.81
C ILE A 49 10.14 -9.04 3.20
N PHE A 50 10.56 -7.78 3.13
CA PHE A 50 11.87 -7.40 2.62
C PHE A 50 12.99 -8.11 3.38
N PHE A 51 12.97 -8.04 4.71
CA PHE A 51 13.98 -8.73 5.53
C PHE A 51 13.82 -10.25 5.45
N LEU A 52 12.59 -10.78 5.42
CA LEU A 52 12.35 -12.21 5.32
C LEU A 52 12.95 -12.79 4.03
N VAL A 53 12.69 -12.17 2.87
CA VAL A 53 13.25 -12.61 1.58
C VAL A 53 14.78 -12.48 1.56
N ARG A 54 15.32 -11.45 2.21
CA ARG A 54 16.77 -11.18 2.26
C ARG A 54 17.53 -12.11 3.23
N LEU A 55 16.89 -12.52 4.32
CA LEU A 55 17.46 -13.41 5.32
C LEU A 55 17.33 -14.88 4.95
N LEU A 56 16.46 -15.22 3.99
CA LEU A 56 16.36 -16.58 3.47
C LEU A 56 17.68 -16.94 2.77
N PRO A 57 18.36 -18.04 3.20
CA PRO A 57 19.53 -18.53 2.51
C PRO A 57 19.14 -18.98 1.10
N GLY A 58 19.87 -18.52 0.08
CA GLY A 58 19.51 -18.77 -1.32
C GLY A 58 18.45 -17.78 -1.82
N ASN A 59 18.70 -16.48 -1.63
CA ASN A 59 17.87 -15.45 -2.23
C ASN A 59 17.82 -15.67 -3.77
N PRO A 60 16.67 -15.46 -4.44
CA PRO A 60 16.50 -15.78 -5.87
C PRO A 60 17.47 -15.03 -6.80
N VAL A 61 17.90 -13.83 -6.43
CA VAL A 61 18.93 -13.06 -7.14
C VAL A 61 20.31 -13.71 -6.99
N GLU A 62 20.67 -14.16 -5.79
CA GLU A 62 21.92 -14.91 -5.54
C GLU A 62 21.92 -16.28 -6.23
N VAL A 63 20.77 -16.97 -6.23
CA VAL A 63 20.59 -18.23 -6.96
C VAL A 63 20.77 -18.00 -8.45
N TYR A 64 20.18 -16.93 -9.00
CA TYR A 64 20.37 -16.56 -10.40
C TYR A 64 21.84 -16.28 -10.72
N ILE A 65 22.53 -15.49 -9.89
CA ILE A 65 23.97 -15.20 -10.06
C ILE A 65 24.80 -16.50 -10.04
N ASN A 66 24.58 -17.37 -9.06
CA ASN A 66 25.29 -18.65 -8.96
C ASN A 66 25.02 -19.56 -10.17
N GLN A 67 23.78 -19.58 -10.68
CA GLN A 67 23.43 -20.30 -11.90
C GLN A 67 24.16 -19.73 -13.11
N GLN A 68 24.20 -18.40 -13.27
CA GLN A 68 24.94 -17.74 -14.34
C GLN A 68 26.44 -18.09 -14.30
N MET A 69 27.05 -18.07 -13.13
CA MET A 69 28.45 -18.45 -12.95
C MET A 69 28.71 -19.93 -13.24
N THR A 70 27.86 -20.83 -12.73
CA THR A 70 28.07 -22.29 -12.84
C THR A 70 27.76 -22.82 -14.23
N GLN A 71 26.70 -22.32 -14.87
CA GLN A 71 26.21 -22.84 -16.15
C GLN A 71 26.90 -22.20 -17.36
N TYR A 72 27.21 -20.90 -17.27
CA TYR A 72 27.77 -20.13 -18.38
C TYR A 72 29.23 -19.71 -18.16
N GLY A 73 29.79 -19.96 -16.98
CA GLY A 73 31.18 -19.62 -16.67
C GLY A 73 31.42 -18.11 -16.52
N TYR A 74 30.36 -17.31 -16.35
CA TYR A 74 30.49 -15.88 -16.15
C TYR A 74 31.21 -15.54 -14.85
N SER A 75 31.94 -14.43 -14.86
CA SER A 75 32.48 -13.83 -13.65
C SER A 75 31.34 -13.33 -12.74
N TYR A 76 31.64 -13.15 -11.45
CA TYR A 76 30.68 -12.60 -10.50
C TYR A 76 30.16 -11.21 -10.94
N ASP A 77 31.04 -10.37 -11.49
CA ASP A 77 30.69 -9.02 -11.96
C ASP A 77 29.72 -9.06 -13.16
N GLU A 78 29.91 -10.00 -14.09
CA GLU A 78 29.01 -10.16 -15.24
C GLU A 78 27.63 -10.67 -14.79
N ALA A 79 27.61 -11.69 -13.95
CA ALA A 79 26.39 -12.28 -13.43
C ALA A 79 25.59 -11.30 -12.55
N SER A 80 26.27 -10.52 -11.71
CA SER A 80 25.64 -9.49 -10.87
C SER A 80 25.06 -8.34 -11.70
N ASN A 81 25.76 -7.89 -12.75
CA ASN A 81 25.24 -6.88 -13.67
C ASN A 81 23.98 -7.35 -14.41
N GLN A 82 23.95 -8.61 -14.84
CA GLN A 82 22.75 -9.19 -15.46
C GLN A 82 21.59 -9.28 -14.45
N ALA A 83 21.88 -9.69 -13.22
CA ALA A 83 20.91 -9.73 -12.14
C ALA A 83 20.34 -8.33 -11.81
N ARG A 84 21.20 -7.30 -11.76
CA ARG A 84 20.79 -5.89 -11.61
C ARG A 84 19.80 -5.48 -12.69
N SER A 85 20.09 -5.81 -13.95
CA SER A 85 19.21 -5.46 -15.07
C SER A 85 17.85 -6.16 -15.01
N LEU A 86 17.79 -7.41 -14.53
CA LEU A 86 16.56 -8.20 -14.51
C LEU A 86 15.69 -7.95 -13.30
N TYR A 87 16.31 -7.70 -12.15
CA TYR A 87 15.61 -7.57 -10.87
C TYR A 87 15.58 -6.12 -10.34
N SER A 88 16.31 -5.19 -10.96
CA SER A 88 16.49 -3.82 -10.47
C SER A 88 17.03 -3.75 -9.04
N ILE A 89 17.82 -4.76 -8.65
CA ILE A 89 18.42 -4.89 -7.32
C ILE A 89 19.94 -4.84 -7.46
N ASP A 90 20.57 -3.92 -6.75
CA ASP A 90 22.02 -3.85 -6.64
C ASP A 90 22.52 -4.70 -5.47
N VAL A 91 23.06 -5.87 -5.79
CA VAL A 91 23.50 -6.87 -4.79
C VAL A 91 24.69 -6.37 -3.97
N ASP A 92 25.53 -5.50 -4.53
CA ASP A 92 26.74 -4.99 -3.87
C ASP A 92 26.47 -3.84 -2.90
N GLN A 93 25.26 -3.28 -2.90
CA GLN A 93 24.92 -2.17 -2.02
C GLN A 93 24.66 -2.61 -0.57
N PRO A 94 24.97 -1.77 0.43
CA PRO A 94 24.54 -2.00 1.81
C PRO A 94 23.03 -2.23 1.92
N VAL A 95 22.60 -3.21 2.71
CA VAL A 95 21.18 -3.61 2.87
C VAL A 95 20.28 -2.42 3.22
N VAL A 96 20.79 -1.46 3.99
CA VAL A 96 20.06 -0.25 4.37
C VAL A 96 19.72 0.62 3.16
N LEU A 97 20.68 0.83 2.24
CA LEU A 97 20.43 1.61 1.02
C LEU A 97 19.41 0.92 0.13
N GLN A 98 19.54 -0.40 -0.02
CA GLN A 98 18.59 -1.19 -0.81
C GLN A 98 17.17 -1.15 -0.24
N TYR A 99 17.02 -1.09 1.09
CA TYR A 99 15.71 -0.93 1.73
C TYR A 99 15.13 0.46 1.49
N LEU A 100 15.95 1.51 1.58
CA LEU A 100 15.52 2.88 1.28
C LEU A 100 15.08 3.04 -0.17
N ASP A 101 15.82 2.47 -1.12
CA ASP A 101 15.47 2.47 -2.54
C ASP A 101 14.18 1.67 -2.79
N TYR A 102 14.03 0.51 -2.14
CA TYR A 102 12.78 -0.27 -2.18
C TYR A 102 11.58 0.55 -1.68
N LEU A 103 11.69 1.21 -0.53
CA LEU A 103 10.63 2.06 0.00
C LEU A 103 10.33 3.25 -0.91
N ARG A 104 11.37 3.86 -1.48
CA ARG A 104 11.24 4.99 -2.40
C ARG A 104 10.49 4.58 -3.66
N ASN A 105 10.81 3.44 -4.25
CA ASN A 105 10.12 2.91 -5.42
C ASN A 105 8.67 2.54 -5.08
N LEU A 106 8.46 1.85 -3.95
CA LEU A 106 7.12 1.50 -3.46
C LEU A 106 6.24 2.75 -3.26
N SER A 107 6.80 3.83 -2.74
CA SER A 107 6.07 5.10 -2.54
C SER A 107 5.68 5.79 -3.85
N GLN A 108 6.40 5.51 -4.94
CA GLN A 108 6.09 5.99 -6.30
C GLN A 108 5.12 5.06 -7.04
N GLY A 109 4.71 3.95 -6.41
CA GLY A 109 3.88 2.91 -7.04
C GLY A 109 4.68 1.92 -7.89
N ASP A 110 6.00 1.98 -7.87
CA ASP A 110 6.86 0.99 -8.50
C ASP A 110 7.05 -0.20 -7.55
N LEU A 111 6.45 -1.33 -7.92
CA LEU A 111 6.49 -2.58 -7.16
C LEU A 111 7.73 -3.43 -7.48
N GLY A 112 8.55 -2.99 -8.43
CA GLY A 112 9.73 -3.68 -8.90
C GLY A 112 9.44 -4.86 -9.84
N MET A 113 10.45 -5.71 -9.99
CA MET A 113 10.44 -6.85 -10.90
C MET A 113 10.12 -8.15 -10.14
N SER A 114 9.51 -9.09 -10.85
CA SER A 114 9.19 -10.40 -10.30
C SER A 114 10.45 -11.23 -10.05
N LEU A 115 10.58 -11.73 -8.83
CA LEU A 115 11.67 -12.65 -8.47
C LEU A 115 11.48 -14.05 -9.08
N SER A 116 10.23 -14.45 -9.35
CA SER A 116 9.90 -15.75 -9.96
C SER A 116 9.80 -15.71 -11.49
N SER A 117 9.68 -14.53 -12.08
CA SER A 117 9.59 -14.32 -13.53
C SER A 117 10.52 -13.19 -13.92
N PRO A 118 11.82 -13.50 -14.16
CA PRO A 118 12.84 -12.48 -14.43
C PRO A 118 12.45 -11.63 -15.64
N GLY A 119 12.59 -10.31 -15.53
CA GLY A 119 12.26 -9.38 -16.61
C GLY A 119 10.77 -8.99 -16.71
N THR A 120 9.90 -9.50 -15.84
CA THR A 120 8.48 -9.08 -15.77
C THR A 120 8.25 -8.17 -14.57
N SER A 121 7.55 -7.05 -14.78
CA SER A 121 7.18 -6.15 -13.66
C SER A 121 6.07 -6.75 -12.80
N VAL A 122 6.11 -6.51 -11.49
CA VAL A 122 5.05 -6.97 -10.58
C VAL A 122 3.71 -6.31 -10.93
N ALA A 123 3.74 -5.05 -11.36
CA ALA A 123 2.56 -4.31 -11.79
C ALA A 123 1.85 -4.99 -12.98
N GLU A 124 2.60 -5.47 -13.97
CA GLU A 124 2.05 -6.20 -15.11
C GLU A 124 1.39 -7.51 -14.69
N ILE A 125 2.01 -8.26 -13.78
CA ILE A 125 1.43 -9.48 -13.22
C ILE A 125 0.11 -9.17 -12.51
N ILE A 126 0.07 -8.12 -11.69
CA ILE A 126 -1.16 -7.70 -11.00
C ILE A 126 -2.23 -7.29 -12.01
N GLN A 127 -1.87 -6.49 -13.02
CA GLN A 127 -2.80 -6.03 -14.06
C GLN A 127 -3.45 -7.20 -14.80
N SER A 128 -2.68 -8.25 -15.11
CA SER A 128 -3.20 -9.47 -15.76
C SER A 128 -4.22 -10.25 -14.91
N ARG A 129 -4.20 -10.08 -13.58
CA ARG A 129 -5.03 -10.83 -12.63
C ARG A 129 -6.17 -10.01 -12.04
N ILE A 130 -6.08 -8.68 -12.10
CA ILE A 130 -7.01 -7.77 -11.40
C ILE A 130 -8.46 -7.97 -11.85
N TRP A 131 -8.68 -8.27 -13.13
CA TRP A 131 -10.01 -8.48 -13.68
C TRP A 131 -10.73 -9.66 -13.03
N TRP A 132 -10.01 -10.76 -12.80
CA TRP A 132 -10.56 -11.95 -12.15
C TRP A 132 -10.87 -11.70 -10.68
N THR A 133 -10.00 -10.96 -9.97
CA THR A 133 -10.26 -10.60 -8.57
C THR A 133 -11.49 -9.71 -8.43
N ILE A 134 -11.64 -8.71 -9.32
CA ILE A 134 -12.81 -7.83 -9.34
C ILE A 134 -14.08 -8.64 -9.66
N PHE A 135 -14.00 -9.55 -10.63
CA PHE A 135 -15.13 -10.42 -10.98
C PHE A 135 -15.55 -11.31 -9.80
N SER A 136 -14.61 -11.98 -9.14
CA SER A 136 -14.89 -12.85 -8.00
C SER A 136 -15.42 -12.09 -6.79
N VAL A 137 -14.80 -10.97 -6.42
CA VAL A 137 -15.25 -10.16 -5.27
C VAL A 137 -16.59 -9.49 -5.59
N GLY A 138 -16.76 -8.99 -6.81
CA GLY A 138 -18.00 -8.35 -7.25
C GLY A 138 -19.19 -9.30 -7.22
N THR A 139 -19.02 -10.52 -7.74
CA THR A 139 -20.09 -11.54 -7.69
C THR A 139 -20.44 -11.93 -6.26
N ALA A 140 -19.43 -12.12 -5.38
CA ALA A 140 -19.67 -12.42 -3.97
C ALA A 140 -20.44 -11.31 -3.23
N LEU A 141 -20.11 -10.04 -3.49
CA LEU A 141 -20.82 -8.90 -2.90
C LEU A 141 -22.26 -8.75 -3.41
N LEU A 142 -22.54 -9.15 -4.65
CA LEU A 142 -23.90 -9.12 -5.20
C LEU A 142 -24.79 -10.25 -4.65
N LEU A 143 -24.18 -11.37 -4.25
CA LEU A 143 -24.88 -12.54 -3.70
C LEU A 143 -25.09 -12.48 -2.18
N SER A 144 -24.28 -11.69 -1.47
CA SER A 144 -24.32 -11.49 -0.02
C SER A 144 -25.43 -10.53 0.42
#